data_AF-A0AAW6JR36-F1
#
_entry.id   AF-A0AAW6JR36-F1
#
_cell.length_a   1.000
_cell.length_b   1.000
_cell.length_c   1.000
_cell.angle_alpha   90.00
_cell.angle_beta   90.00
_cell.angle_gamma   90.00
#
_symmetry.space_group_name_H-M   'P 1'
#
loop_
_entity.id
_entity.type
_entity.pdbx_description
1 polymer ?
#
loop_
_entity_poly.entity_id
_entity_poly.type
_entity_poly.pdbx_seq_one_letter_code
_entity_poly.pdbx_strand_id
1 'polypeptide(L)'
;MMGAVIMGLSIVKTNNILKLLKFNEAIKSWKTLFYLMIFFLFGYLVAFYLFIYKIIDLIAVLTGLVFFLGSCFVLLSVNIYNQTLEKIIKIQEEYREAKETVEKTLGELKRTQGRLIHNEKTI
;
A
#
# COMPACT_ATOMS: atom_id res chain seq x y z
N MET A 1 -15.41 -13.70 17.09
CA MET A 1 -16.09 -13.60 15.79
C MET A 1 -15.92 -12.23 15.11
N MET A 2 -15.91 -11.11 15.84
CA MET A 2 -15.62 -9.78 15.24
C MET A 2 -14.30 -9.73 14.43
N GLY A 3 -13.24 -10.41 14.89
CA GLY A 3 -11.98 -10.52 14.16
C GLY A 3 -12.11 -11.12 12.75
N ALA A 4 -12.96 -12.13 12.57
CA ALA A 4 -13.20 -12.74 11.26
C ALA A 4 -13.89 -11.78 10.29
N VAL A 5 -14.83 -10.96 10.79
CA VAL A 5 -15.52 -9.93 9.99
C VAL A 5 -14.53 -8.85 9.54
N ILE A 6 -13.72 -8.33 10.46
CA ILE A 6 -12.68 -7.33 10.14
C ILE A 6 -11.68 -7.89 9.13
N MET A 7 -11.29 -9.15 9.29
CA MET A 7 -10.37 -9.82 8.38
C MET A 7 -10.98 -10.03 6.99
N GLY A 8 -12.26 -10.43 6.91
CA GLY A 8 -12.99 -10.52 5.65
C GLY A 8 -13.03 -9.19 4.89
N LEU A 9 -13.35 -8.09 5.58
CA LEU A 9 -13.31 -6.74 4.98
C LEU A 9 -11.91 -6.36 4.51
N SER A 10 -10.89 -6.72 5.28
CA SER A 10 -9.48 -6.45 4.94
C SER A 10 -9.02 -7.21 3.70
N ILE A 11 -9.48 -8.46 3.52
CA ILE A 11 -9.22 -9.29 2.33
C ILE A 11 -9.83 -8.63 1.09
N VAL A 12 -11.09 -8.19 1.16
CA VAL A 12 -11.76 -7.50 0.03
C VAL A 12 -10.99 -6.25 -0.37
N LYS A 13 -10.62 -5.42 0.62
CA LYS A 13 -9.86 -4.18 0.37
C LYS A 13 -8.48 -4.47 -0.22
N THR A 14 -7.77 -5.47 0.29
CA THR A 14 -6.44 -5.87 -0.20
C THR A 14 -6.51 -6.44 -1.62
N ASN A 15 -7.57 -7.18 -1.95
CA ASN A 15 -7.77 -7.68 -3.31
C ASN A 15 -7.95 -6.55 -4.33
N ASN A 16 -8.66 -5.49 -3.96
CA ASN A 16 -8.79 -4.30 -4.82
C ASN A 16 -7.44 -3.61 -5.03
N ILE A 17 -6.63 -3.49 -3.98
CA ILE A 17 -5.27 -2.93 -4.06
C ILE A 17 -4.38 -3.79 -4.96
N LEU A 18 -4.42 -5.12 -4.83
CA LEU A 18 -3.70 -6.05 -5.70
C LEU A 18 -4.09 -5.93 -7.19
N LYS A 19 -5.37 -5.67 -7.48
CA LYS A 19 -5.84 -5.43 -8.85
C LYS A 19 -5.28 -4.13 -9.45
N LEU A 20 -5.01 -3.12 -8.63
CA LEU A 20 -4.42 -1.84 -9.06
C LEU A 20 -2.90 -1.94 -9.26
N LEU A 21 -2.21 -2.79 -8.49
CA LEU A 21 -0.75 -2.95 -8.48
C LEU A 21 -0.19 -3.90 -9.56
N LYS A 22 -0.98 -4.27 -10.58
CA LYS A 22 -0.69 -5.32 -11.58
C LYS A 22 0.71 -5.33 -12.23
N PHE A 23 1.50 -4.25 -12.13
CA PHE A 23 2.80 -4.10 -12.80
C PHE A 23 3.99 -3.74 -11.88
N ASN A 24 3.91 -3.97 -10.57
CA ASN A 24 4.99 -3.60 -9.64
C ASN A 24 5.66 -4.82 -8.99
N GLU A 25 6.99 -4.79 -8.80
CA GLU A 25 7.74 -5.81 -8.04
C GLU A 25 7.18 -6.03 -6.62
N ALA A 26 6.55 -4.99 -6.06
CA ALA A 26 5.86 -5.05 -4.77
C ALA A 26 4.70 -6.07 -4.73
N ILE A 27 4.19 -6.54 -5.88
CA ILE A 27 3.03 -7.45 -5.94
C ILE A 27 3.27 -8.77 -5.19
N LYS A 28 4.53 -9.24 -5.10
CA LYS A 28 4.87 -10.47 -4.38
C LYS A 28 4.62 -10.32 -2.88
N SER A 29 5.11 -9.24 -2.27
CA SER A 29 4.89 -8.94 -0.85
C SER A 29 3.41 -8.76 -0.52
N TRP A 30 2.68 -8.04 -1.38
CA TRP A 30 1.23 -7.86 -1.23
C TRP A 30 0.44 -9.16 -1.36
N LYS A 31 0.84 -10.06 -2.27
CA LYS A 31 0.24 -11.41 -2.38
C LYS A 31 0.50 -12.24 -1.14
N THR A 32 1.73 -12.23 -0.61
CA THR A 32 2.05 -12.93 0.65
C THR A 32 1.17 -12.41 1.78
N LEU A 33 1.02 -11.10 1.91
CA LEU A 33 0.13 -10.47 2.91
C LEU A 33 -1.32 -10.95 2.76
N PHE A 34 -1.82 -11.02 1.53
CA PHE A 34 -3.17 -11.50 1.22
C PHE A 34 -3.39 -12.96 1.60
N TYR A 35 -2.46 -13.86 1.24
CA TYR A 35 -2.54 -15.26 1.65
C TYR A 35 -2.49 -15.42 3.17
N LEU A 36 -1.69 -14.58 3.85
CA LEU A 36 -1.61 -14.58 5.30
C LEU A 36 -2.92 -14.13 5.96
N MET A 37 -3.63 -13.16 5.38
CA MET A 37 -4.99 -12.79 5.82
C MET A 37 -5.99 -13.95 5.67
N ILE A 38 -5.95 -14.67 4.54
CA ILE A 38 -6.81 -15.86 4.33
C ILE A 38 -6.47 -16.93 5.36
N PHE A 39 -5.17 -17.16 5.62
CA PHE A 39 -4.72 -18.10 6.63
C PHE A 39 -5.27 -17.74 8.02
N PHE A 40 -5.19 -16.48 8.44
CA PHE A 40 -5.75 -16.05 9.72
C PHE A 40 -7.27 -16.18 9.78
N LEU A 41 -7.98 -15.91 8.67
CA LEU A 41 -9.42 -16.14 8.60
C LEU A 41 -9.76 -17.62 8.86
N PHE A 42 -9.00 -18.53 8.26
CA PHE A 42 -9.14 -19.96 8.52
C PHE A 42 -8.79 -20.30 9.98
N GLY A 43 -7.75 -19.68 10.54
CA GLY A 43 -7.38 -19.80 11.94
C GLY A 43 -8.54 -19.44 12.89
N TYR A 44 -9.32 -18.40 12.59
CA TYR A 44 -10.53 -18.06 13.37
C TYR A 44 -11.61 -19.13 13.29
N LEU A 45 -11.83 -19.74 12.12
CA LEU A 45 -12.81 -20.81 11.95
C LEU A 45 -12.38 -22.09 12.68
N VAL A 46 -11.12 -22.47 12.57
CA VAL A 46 -10.55 -23.63 13.27
C VAL A 46 -10.57 -23.44 14.77
N ALA A 47 -10.20 -22.25 15.27
CA ALA A 47 -10.26 -21.93 16.69
C ALA A 47 -11.70 -22.02 17.23
N PHE A 48 -12.69 -21.54 16.45
CA PHE A 48 -14.10 -21.64 16.82
C PHE A 48 -14.58 -23.10 16.87
N TYR A 49 -14.20 -23.90 15.89
CA TYR A 49 -14.47 -25.34 15.87
C TYR A 49 -13.86 -25.99 17.12
N LEU A 50 -12.57 -25.83 17.37
CA LEU A 50 -11.88 -26.41 18.53
C LEU A 50 -12.50 -26.01 19.88
N PHE A 51 -12.96 -24.77 19.98
CA PHE A 51 -13.67 -24.27 21.15
C PHE A 51 -14.98 -25.04 21.41
N ILE A 52 -15.78 -25.29 20.37
CA ILE A 52 -17.03 -26.06 20.48
C ILE A 52 -16.77 -27.49 20.95
N TYR A 53 -15.72 -28.13 20.42
CA TYR A 53 -15.36 -29.52 20.77
C TYR A 53 -14.50 -29.62 22.05
N LYS A 54 -14.20 -28.50 22.73
CA LYS A 54 -13.42 -28.42 23.97
C LYS A 54 -12.02 -29.07 23.90
N ILE A 55 -11.39 -29.03 22.72
CA ILE A 55 -10.05 -29.60 22.51
C ILE A 55 -8.99 -28.52 22.79
N ILE A 56 -8.62 -28.34 24.05
CA ILE A 56 -7.82 -27.19 24.52
C ILE A 56 -6.34 -27.34 24.14
N ASP A 57 -5.78 -28.55 24.13
CA ASP A 57 -4.36 -28.77 23.81
C ASP A 57 -3.99 -28.28 22.41
N LEU A 58 -4.88 -28.48 21.43
CA LEU A 58 -4.64 -28.02 20.06
C LEU A 58 -4.80 -26.51 19.92
N ILE A 59 -5.54 -25.85 20.82
CA ILE A 59 -5.67 -24.40 20.84
C ILE A 59 -4.31 -23.77 21.15
N ALA A 60 -3.55 -24.30 22.11
CA ALA A 60 -2.22 -23.78 22.45
C ALA A 60 -1.26 -23.82 21.25
N VAL A 61 -1.23 -24.94 20.52
CA VAL A 61 -0.41 -25.10 19.30
C VAL A 61 -0.86 -24.14 18.21
N LEU A 62 -2.17 -24.03 17.98
CA LEU A 62 -2.74 -23.10 17.00
C LEU A 62 -2.41 -21.65 17.36
N THR A 63 -2.51 -21.29 18.63
CA THR A 63 -2.17 -19.95 19.13
C THR A 63 -0.70 -19.63 18.85
N GLY A 64 0.23 -20.54 19.16
CA GLY A 64 1.65 -20.35 18.84
C GLY A 64 1.90 -20.13 17.35
N LEU A 65 1.27 -20.94 16.49
CA LEU A 65 1.38 -20.81 15.03
C LEU A 65 0.83 -19.47 14.52
N VAL A 66 -0.34 -19.05 15.02
CA VAL A 66 -0.98 -17.77 14.69
C VAL A 66 -0.11 -16.60 15.14
N PHE A 67 0.48 -16.65 16.34
CA PHE A 67 1.39 -15.60 16.80
C PHE A 67 2.67 -15.52 15.96
N PHE A 68 3.27 -16.67 15.64
CA PHE A 68 4.46 -16.70 14.79
C PHE A 68 4.17 -16.09 13.41
N LEU A 69 3.10 -16.54 12.75
CA LEU A 69 2.67 -15.96 11.48
C LEU A 69 2.26 -14.49 11.62
N GLY A 70 1.76 -14.09 12.79
CA GLY A 70 1.42 -12.71 13.12
C GLY A 70 2.64 -11.81 13.13
N SER A 71 3.76 -12.27 13.67
CA SER A 71 5.02 -11.53 13.62
C SER A 71 5.53 -11.35 12.18
N CYS A 72 5.39 -12.38 11.34
CA CYS A 72 5.71 -12.30 9.92
C CYS A 72 4.79 -11.31 9.19
N PHE A 73 3.49 -11.31 9.52
CA PHE A 73 2.53 -10.34 8.99
C PHE A 73 2.92 -8.90 9.32
N VAL A 74 3.32 -8.63 10.57
CA VAL A 74 3.76 -7.30 10.99
C VAL A 74 5.03 -6.88 10.24
N LEU A 75 6.03 -7.76 10.15
CA LEU A 75 7.27 -7.48 9.42
C LEU A 75 7.02 -7.15 7.95
N LEU A 76 6.19 -7.95 7.27
CA LEU A 76 5.80 -7.69 5.88
C LEU A 76 5.03 -6.38 5.74
N SER A 77 4.14 -6.07 6.69
CA SER A 77 3.37 -4.82 6.68
C SER A 77 4.28 -3.60 6.79
N VAL A 78 5.28 -3.62 7.68
CA VAL A 78 6.27 -2.54 7.82
C VAL A 78 7.10 -2.40 6.54
N ASN A 79 7.53 -3.51 5.94
CA ASN A 79 8.29 -3.47 4.70
C ASN A 79 7.48 -2.86 3.54
N ILE A 80 6.21 -3.27 3.39
CA ILE A 80 5.29 -2.68 2.40
C ILE A 80 5.09 -1.19 2.68
N TYR A 81 4.89 -0.81 3.93
CA TYR A 81 4.70 0.59 4.32
C TYR A 81 5.91 1.46 3.97
N ASN A 82 7.13 1.00 4.27
CA ASN A 82 8.36 1.72 3.93
C ASN A 82 8.51 1.87 2.42
N GLN A 83 8.29 0.81 1.65
CA GLN A 83 8.33 0.88 0.18
C GLN A 83 7.29 1.85 -0.39
N THR A 84 6.10 1.91 0.20
CA THR A 84 5.06 2.85 -0.20
C THR A 84 5.42 4.29 0.18
N LEU A 85 5.95 4.52 1.37
CA LEU A 85 6.40 5.84 1.80
C LEU A 85 7.51 6.38 0.91
N GLU A 86 8.54 5.59 0.62
CA GLU A 86 9.63 6.00 -0.27
C GLU A 86 9.11 6.40 -1.65
N LYS A 87 8.15 5.64 -2.20
CA LYS A 87 7.51 5.98 -3.47
C LYS A 87 6.75 7.30 -3.39
N ILE A 88 5.98 7.52 -2.33
CA ILE A 88 5.21 8.76 -2.15
C ILE A 88 6.15 9.97 -2.04
N ILE A 89 7.23 9.85 -1.27
CA ILE A 89 8.22 10.93 -1.09
C ILE A 89 8.88 11.26 -2.43
N LYS A 90 9.36 10.25 -3.17
CA LYS A 90 9.95 10.45 -4.51
C LYS A 90 8.99 11.12 -5.48
N ILE A 91 7.74 10.66 -5.51
CA ILE A 91 6.70 11.25 -6.35
C ILE A 91 6.50 12.72 -6.00
N GLN A 92 6.38 13.07 -4.71
CA GLN A 92 6.22 14.48 -4.31
C GLN A 92 7.40 15.35 -4.74
N GLU A 93 8.61 14.84 -4.66
CA GLU A 93 9.83 15.55 -5.06
C GLU A 93 9.86 15.79 -6.58
N GLU A 94 9.57 14.75 -7.38
CA GLU A 94 9.43 14.86 -8.83
C GLU A 94 8.33 15.86 -9.24
N TYR A 95 7.17 15.85 -8.56
CA TYR A 95 6.09 16.81 -8.81
C TYR A 95 6.52 18.25 -8.50
N ARG A 96 7.32 18.45 -7.44
CA ARG A 96 7.84 19.78 -7.07
C ARG A 96 8.81 20.30 -8.13
N GLU A 97 9.76 19.47 -8.57
CA GLU A 97 10.73 19.82 -9.61
C GLU A 97 10.05 20.09 -10.96
N ALA A 98 9.07 19.27 -11.33
CA ALA A 98 8.29 19.47 -12.54
C ALA A 98 7.54 20.82 -12.50
N LYS A 99 6.92 21.16 -11.36
CA LYS A 99 6.23 22.44 -11.20
C LYS A 99 7.18 23.63 -11.31
N GLU A 100 8.35 23.55 -10.68
CA GLU A 100 9.35 24.63 -10.73
C GLU A 100 9.88 24.84 -12.16
N THR A 101 10.14 23.74 -12.87
CA THR A 101 10.54 23.77 -14.29
C THR A 101 9.47 24.41 -15.17
N VAL A 102 8.19 24.05 -14.97
CA VAL A 102 7.06 24.62 -15.71
C VAL A 102 6.93 26.12 -15.43
N GLU A 103 7.02 26.55 -14.17
CA GLU A 103 6.95 27.97 -13.81
C GLU A 103 8.10 28.80 -14.41
N LYS A 104 9.33 28.26 -14.40
CA LYS A 104 10.50 28.89 -15.06
C LYS A 104 10.27 29.04 -16.56
N THR A 105 9.88 27.96 -17.23
CA THR A 105 9.61 27.96 -18.68
C THR A 105 8.51 28.95 -19.04
N LEU A 106 7.42 28.99 -18.27
CA LEU A 106 6.31 29.92 -18.49
C LEU A 106 6.75 31.39 -18.31
N GLY A 107 7.62 31.65 -17.34
CA GLY A 107 8.21 32.96 -17.10
C GLY A 107 9.08 33.44 -18.26
N GLU A 108 9.93 32.57 -18.81
CA GLU A 108 10.75 32.86 -19.98
C GLU A 108 9.92 33.13 -21.24
N LEU A 109 8.87 32.33 -21.47
CA LEU A 109 7.94 32.53 -22.58
C LEU A 109 7.23 33.89 -22.48
N LYS A 110 6.74 34.28 -21.30
CA LYS A 110 6.12 35.60 -21.09
C LYS A 110 7.08 36.75 -21.34
N ARG A 111 8.33 36.63 -20.88
CA ARG A 111 9.37 37.66 -21.13
C ARG A 111 9.71 37.78 -22.62
N THR A 112 9.78 36.64 -23.31
CA THR A 112 10.06 36.58 -24.75
C THR A 112 8.92 37.21 -25.55
N GLN A 113 7.65 36.88 -25.24
CA GLN A 113 6.50 37.54 -25.86
C GLN A 113 6.45 39.04 -25.57
N GLY A 114 6.67 39.47 -24.33
CA GLY A 114 6.68 40.89 -23.98
C GLY A 114 7.76 41.67 -24.74
N ARG A 115 8.92 41.06 -24.97
CA ARG A 115 10.00 41.67 -25.77
C ARG A 115 9.64 41.76 -27.26
N LEU A 116 9.00 40.73 -27.82
CA LEU A 116 8.54 40.73 -29.22
C LEU A 116 7.47 41.81 -29.46
N ILE A 117 6.48 41.92 -28.57
CA ILE A 117 5.41 42.92 -28.68
C ILE A 117 5.94 44.36 -28.51
N HIS A 118 6.96 44.56 -27.67
CA HIS A 118 7.61 45.87 -27.52
C HIS A 118 8.39 46.27 -28.77
N ASN A 119 9.18 45.34 -29.35
CA ASN A 119 9.91 45.60 -30.59
C ASN A 119 8.98 45.92 -31.77
N GLU A 120 7.81 45.28 -31.85
CA GLU A 120 6.83 45.52 -32.91
C GLU A 120 6.17 46.91 -32.82
N LYS A 121 6.06 47.50 -31.62
CA LYS A 121 5.48 48.85 -31.42
C LYS A 121 6.48 50.00 -31.60
N THR A 122 7.76 49.69 -31.76
CA THR A 122 8.84 50.69 -31.83
C THR A 122 9.35 50.89 -33.28
N ILE A 123 8.78 50.15 -34.23
CA ILE A 123 8.97 50.26 -35.68
C ILE A 123 7.73 50.96 -36.25
#